data_AF-A0A937C351-F1
#
_entry.id   AF-A0A937C351-F1
#
_cell.length_a   1.000
_cell.length_b   1.000
_cell.length_c   1.000
_cell.angle_alpha   90.00
_cell.angle_beta   90.00
_cell.angle_gamma   90.00
#
_symmetry.space_group_name_H-M   'P 1'
#
loop_
_entity.id
_entity.type
_entity.pdbx_description
1 polymer ?
#
loop_
_entity_poly.entity_id
_entity_poly.type
_entity_poly.pdbx_seq_one_letter_code
_entity_poly.pdbx_strand_id
1 'polypeptide(L)'
;MIYSSAHAIIQGRDSVAVNKIPVTSALLTPASKTIISTFVFDDGDGISSSKSMKQFGAAPFLGGVDISLPASPKGKHTIYFNGRTMNLPARSSKDCILLAVFR
;
A
#
# COMPACT_ATOMS: atom_id res chain seq x y z
N MET A 1 0.26 -4.09 -4.38
CA MET A 1 -1.10 -3.56 -4.16
C MET A 1 -1.67 -4.17 -2.89
N ILE A 2 -2.31 -3.35 -2.07
CA ILE A 2 -3.07 -3.78 -0.89
C ILE A 2 -4.55 -3.58 -1.20
N TYR A 3 -5.36 -4.60 -0.90
CA TYR A 3 -6.80 -4.58 -1.11
C TYR A 3 -7.52 -5.08 0.13
N SER A 4 -8.51 -4.32 0.60
CA SER A 4 -9.43 -4.71 1.65
C SER A 4 -10.75 -5.11 1.02
N SER A 5 -11.14 -6.37 1.18
CA SER A 5 -12.35 -6.91 0.56
C SER A 5 -13.63 -6.71 1.37
N ALA A 6 -13.50 -6.32 2.65
CA ALA A 6 -14.64 -6.21 3.56
C ALA A 6 -15.08 -4.76 3.80
N HIS A 7 -14.13 -3.83 3.94
CA HIS A 7 -14.41 -2.43 4.26
C HIS A 7 -13.36 -1.50 3.64
N ALA A 8 -13.66 -0.21 3.56
CA ALA A 8 -12.65 0.81 3.27
C ALA A 8 -11.45 0.72 4.24
N ILE A 9 -10.36 1.40 3.93
CA ILE A 9 -9.18 1.63 4.76
C ILE A 9 -9.26 3.10 5.13
N ILE A 10 -9.41 3.38 6.42
CA ILE A 10 -9.69 4.73 6.92
C ILE A 10 -8.68 5.07 8.02
N GLN A 11 -8.03 6.23 7.90
CA GLN A 11 -7.14 6.73 8.92
C GLN A 11 -7.85 6.85 10.28
N GLY A 12 -7.19 6.40 11.35
CA GLY A 12 -7.70 6.47 12.71
C GLY A 12 -8.59 5.30 13.11
N ARG A 13 -9.11 4.53 12.14
CA ARG A 13 -9.76 3.24 12.38
C ARG A 13 -8.83 2.08 12.05
N ASP A 14 -8.17 2.17 10.90
CA ASP A 14 -7.30 1.12 10.38
C ASP A 14 -5.83 1.51 10.51
N SER A 15 -4.98 0.51 10.70
CA SER A 15 -3.54 0.62 10.69
C SER A 15 -2.98 -0.33 9.64
N VAL A 16 -2.42 0.25 8.58
CA VAL A 16 -1.81 -0.51 7.49
C VAL A 16 -0.37 -0.03 7.31
N ALA A 17 0.56 -0.96 7.14
CA ALA A 17 1.96 -0.65 6.90
C ALA A 17 2.62 -1.65 5.96
N VAL A 18 3.64 -1.19 5.23
CA VAL A 18 4.50 -2.02 4.37
C VAL A 18 5.93 -1.90 4.87
N ASN A 19 6.57 -3.01 5.23
CA ASN A 19 7.91 -3.03 5.83
C ASN A 19 8.05 -2.02 7.00
N LYS A 20 7.00 -1.90 7.83
CA LYS A 20 6.86 -0.94 8.94
C LYS A 20 6.65 0.53 8.53
N ILE A 21 6.60 0.85 7.24
CA ILE A 21 6.25 2.18 6.73
C ILE A 21 4.73 2.30 6.68
N PRO A 22 4.11 3.25 7.41
CA PRO A 22 2.66 3.43 7.40
C PRO A 22 2.15 3.80 6.01
N VAL A 23 1.03 3.19 5.61
CA VAL A 23 0.29 3.56 4.38
C VAL A 23 -1.08 4.16 4.68
N THR A 24 -1.38 4.37 5.97
CA THR A 24 -2.55 5.06 6.46
C THR A 24 -2.15 6.44 6.99
N SER A 25 -2.78 7.47 6.46
CA SER A 25 -2.70 8.85 6.96
C SER A 25 -3.94 9.63 6.54
N ALA A 26 -4.16 10.82 7.10
CA ALA A 26 -5.30 11.65 6.71
C ALA A 26 -5.26 12.03 5.21
N LEU A 27 -4.07 12.05 4.59
CA LEU A 27 -3.90 12.32 3.16
C LEU A 27 -3.99 11.06 2.30
N LEU A 28 -3.54 9.91 2.80
CA LEU A 28 -3.49 8.65 2.04
C LEU A 28 -4.82 7.91 2.07
N THR A 29 -5.51 7.92 3.22
CA THR A 29 -6.73 7.15 3.47
C THR A 29 -7.79 8.00 4.20
N PRO A 30 -8.21 9.14 3.62
CA PRO A 30 -9.26 9.96 4.21
C PRO A 30 -10.61 9.23 4.18
N ALA A 31 -11.40 9.40 5.25
CA ALA A 31 -12.73 8.80 5.35
C ALA A 31 -13.65 9.18 4.19
N SER A 32 -13.54 10.42 3.69
CA SER A 32 -14.34 10.94 2.57
C SER A 32 -14.10 10.22 1.25
N LYS A 33 -12.94 9.57 1.06
CA LYS A 33 -12.58 8.89 -0.19
C LYS A 33 -12.80 7.37 -0.15
N THR A 34 -13.10 6.83 1.04
CA THR A 34 -13.48 5.42 1.24
C THR A 34 -12.55 4.42 0.52
N ILE A 35 -11.23 4.59 0.68
CA ILE A 35 -10.21 3.81 -0.02
C ILE A 35 -10.38 2.31 0.23
N ILE A 36 -10.61 1.49 -0.80
CA ILE A 36 -10.65 0.01 -0.66
C ILE A 36 -9.38 -0.65 -1.18
N SER A 37 -8.61 0.05 -1.99
CA SER A 37 -7.33 -0.43 -2.52
C SER A 37 -6.28 0.67 -2.54
N THR A 38 -5.07 0.32 -2.13
CA THR A 38 -3.91 1.20 -2.17
C THR A 38 -2.80 0.58 -3.01
N PHE A 39 -2.36 1.31 -4.03
CA PHE A 39 -1.18 1.00 -4.80
C PHE A 39 0.07 1.46 -4.04
N VAL A 40 1.11 0.64 -4.07
CA VAL A 40 2.37 0.88 -3.37
C VAL A 40 3.48 0.57 -4.35
N PHE A 41 4.21 1.58 -4.79
CA PHE A 41 5.35 1.45 -5.70
C PHE A 41 6.22 2.71 -5.61
N ASP A 42 7.40 2.65 -6.22
CA ASP A 42 8.35 3.77 -6.33
C ASP A 42 7.99 4.65 -7.53
N ASP A 43 8.05 5.97 -7.40
CA ASP A 43 7.75 6.89 -8.50
C ASP A 43 8.90 7.09 -9.52
N GLY A 44 10.05 6.43 -9.30
CA GLY A 44 11.19 6.37 -10.21
C GLY A 44 12.48 6.94 -9.64
N ASP A 45 12.47 7.54 -8.45
CA ASP A 45 13.66 8.09 -7.79
C ASP A 45 14.37 7.11 -6.84
N GLY A 46 13.77 5.94 -6.58
CA GLY A 46 14.30 4.91 -5.69
C GLY A 46 14.13 5.20 -4.20
N ILE A 47 13.46 6.30 -3.82
CA ILE A 47 13.35 6.80 -2.45
C ILE A 47 11.91 6.67 -1.96
N SER A 48 11.72 6.09 -0.76
CA SER A 48 10.40 6.05 -0.15
C SER A 48 10.01 7.41 0.43
N SER A 49 9.23 8.21 -0.29
CA SER A 49 8.76 9.50 0.25
C SER A 49 7.54 9.37 1.17
N SER A 50 6.83 8.23 1.13
CA SER A 50 5.55 7.99 1.82
C SER A 50 4.46 9.02 1.46
N LYS A 51 4.61 9.73 0.33
CA LYS A 51 3.66 10.71 -0.15
C LYS A 51 2.56 10.05 -0.98
N SER A 52 1.42 10.73 -1.04
CA SER A 52 0.33 10.34 -1.94
C SER A 52 0.72 10.55 -3.39
N MET A 53 0.45 9.55 -4.22
CA MET A 53 0.68 9.62 -5.67
C MET A 53 -0.46 10.36 -6.37
N LYS A 54 -0.12 11.47 -7.03
CA LYS A 54 -1.09 12.40 -7.66
C LYS A 54 -2.07 11.72 -8.62
N GLN A 55 -1.62 10.71 -9.37
CA GLN A 55 -2.45 9.98 -10.33
C GLN A 55 -3.65 9.27 -9.71
N PHE A 56 -3.61 8.95 -8.42
CA PHE A 56 -4.75 8.36 -7.70
C PHE A 56 -5.62 9.42 -7.04
N GLY A 57 -5.25 10.70 -7.05
CA GLY A 57 -5.98 11.78 -6.36
C GLY A 57 -7.45 11.88 -6.80
N ALA A 58 -7.70 11.78 -8.10
CA ALA A 58 -9.05 11.86 -8.68
C ALA A 58 -9.80 10.52 -8.74
N ALA A 59 -9.12 9.39 -8.54
CA ALA A 59 -9.76 8.08 -8.62
C ALA A 59 -10.51 7.76 -7.31
N PRO A 60 -11.84 7.50 -7.35
CA PRO A 60 -12.59 7.11 -6.16
C PRO A 60 -12.13 5.74 -5.67
N PHE A 61 -12.17 5.52 -4.35
CA PHE A 61 -11.84 4.25 -3.69
C PHE A 61 -10.38 3.75 -3.87
N LEU A 62 -9.55 4.44 -4.65
CA LEU A 62 -8.15 4.08 -4.90
C LEU A 62 -7.20 5.06 -4.22
N GLY A 63 -6.18 4.51 -3.55
CA GLY A 63 -5.06 5.25 -2.99
C GLY A 63 -3.76 4.86 -3.70
N GLY A 64 -2.74 5.70 -3.56
CA GLY A 64 -1.39 5.39 -4.01
C GLY A 64 -0.38 6.02 -3.07
N VAL A 65 0.64 5.27 -2.70
CA VAL A 65 1.72 5.75 -1.83
C VAL A 65 3.06 5.38 -2.43
N ASP A 66 3.97 6.35 -2.39
CA ASP A 66 5.33 6.20 -2.86
C ASP A 66 6.23 5.51 -1.82
N ILE A 67 6.54 4.25 -2.10
CA ILE A 67 7.41 3.39 -1.30
C ILE A 67 8.26 2.54 -2.22
N SER A 68 9.57 2.69 -2.07
CA SER A 68 10.59 1.86 -2.71
C SER A 68 10.57 0.45 -2.11
N LEU A 69 10.25 -0.53 -2.96
CA LEU A 69 10.18 -1.96 -2.61
C LEU A 69 11.24 -2.72 -3.42
N PRO A 70 12.48 -2.83 -2.92
CA PRO A 70 13.56 -3.45 -3.67
C PRO A 70 13.33 -4.96 -3.85
N ALA A 71 13.47 -5.42 -5.09
CA ALA A 71 13.37 -6.84 -5.40
C ALA A 71 14.56 -7.62 -4.83
N SER A 72 14.30 -8.83 -4.34
CA SER A 72 15.32 -9.74 -3.81
C SER A 72 14.86 -11.18 -3.96
N PRO A 73 15.64 -12.07 -4.61
CA PRO A 73 15.23 -13.46 -4.91
C PRO A 73 14.80 -14.27 -3.68
N LYS A 74 15.36 -13.97 -2.50
CA LYS A 74 15.01 -14.60 -1.22
C LYS A 74 14.34 -13.64 -0.25
N GLY A 75 14.11 -12.40 -0.66
CA GLY A 75 13.52 -11.35 0.16
C GLY A 75 12.00 -11.46 0.24
N LYS A 76 11.44 -10.76 1.23
CA LYS A 76 10.01 -10.63 1.44
C LYS A 76 9.67 -9.18 1.77
N HIS A 77 8.48 -8.76 1.38
CA HIS A 77 7.85 -7.56 1.89
C HIS A 77 6.75 -7.95 2.88
N THR A 78 6.71 -7.25 4.00
CA THR A 78 5.75 -7.53 5.06
C THR A 78 4.64 -6.48 5.01
N ILE A 79 3.40 -6.94 4.84
CA ILE A 79 2.20 -6.11 4.91
C ILE A 79 1.54 -6.35 6.26
N TYR A 80 1.36 -5.28 7.03
CA TYR A 80 0.59 -5.27 8.26
C TYR A 80 -0.77 -4.61 8.01
N PHE A 81 -1.83 -5.20 8.54
CA PHE A 81 -3.19 -4.67 8.49
C PHE A 81 -3.93 -5.05 9.78
N ASN A 82 -4.27 -4.08 10.63
CA ASN A 82 -5.06 -4.25 11.86
C ASN A 82 -4.66 -5.49 12.69
N GLY A 83 -3.39 -5.59 13.06
CA GLY A 83 -2.87 -6.69 13.86
C GLY A 83 -2.49 -7.95 13.07
N ARG A 84 -2.86 -8.04 11.79
CA ARG A 84 -2.54 -9.18 10.92
C ARG A 84 -1.34 -8.88 10.03
N THR A 85 -0.54 -9.91 9.78
CA THR A 85 0.66 -9.80 8.95
C THR A 85 0.58 -10.77 7.77
N MET A 86 0.92 -10.28 6.59
CA MET A 86 1.09 -11.08 5.37
C MET A 86 2.47 -10.83 4.79
N ASN A 87 3.18 -11.89 4.43
CA ASN A 87 4.47 -11.77 3.76
C ASN A 87 4.32 -12.06 2.26
N LEU A 88 4.69 -11.10 1.43
CA LEU A 88 4.75 -11.23 -0.01
C LEU A 88 6.20 -11.47 -0.45
N PRO A 89 6.47 -12.24 -1.53
CA PRO A 89 7.81 -12.34 -2.07
C PRO A 89 8.28 -10.99 -2.63
N ALA A 90 9.56 -10.65 -2.50
CA ALA A 90 10.13 -9.42 -3.04
C ALA A 90 10.45 -9.57 -4.54
N ARG A 91 9.42 -9.69 -5.38
CA ARG A 91 9.56 -9.85 -6.84
C ARG A 91 9.67 -8.52 -7.57
N SER A 92 10.38 -8.52 -8.70
CA SER A 92 10.45 -7.36 -9.60
C SER A 92 9.07 -7.02 -10.16
N SER A 93 8.77 -5.72 -10.25
CA SER A 93 7.56 -5.20 -10.89
C SER A 93 7.51 -5.48 -12.39
N LYS A 94 8.65 -5.78 -13.03
CA LYS A 94 8.73 -6.22 -14.44
C LYS A 94 8.15 -7.62 -14.65
N ASP A 95 8.16 -8.45 -13.60
CA ASP A 95 7.76 -9.86 -13.70
C ASP A 95 6.32 -10.07 -13.28
N CYS A 96 5.83 -9.32 -12.27
CA CYS A 96 4.47 -9.48 -11.76
C CYS A 96 3.98 -8.28 -10.95
N ILE A 97 2.66 -8.18 -10.83
CA ILE A 97 1.98 -7.36 -9.83
C ILE A 97 1.64 -8.26 -8.63
N LEU A 98 2.02 -7.83 -7.44
CA LEU A 98 1.69 -8.51 -6.19
C LEU A 98 0.44 -7.88 -5.55
N LEU A 99 -0.50 -8.74 -5.15
CA LEU A 99 -1.75 -8.35 -4.50
C LEU A 99 -1.87 -9.00 -3.12
N ALA A 100 -1.90 -8.18 -2.07
CA ALA A 100 -2.29 -8.60 -0.72
C ALA A 100 -3.78 -8.33 -0.50
N VAL A 101 -4.55 -9.39 -0.25
CA VAL A 101 -5.99 -9.30 0.03
C VAL A 101 -6.25 -9.55 1.52
N PHE A 102 -6.88 -8.59 2.18
CA PHE A 102 -7.35 -8.72 3.55
C PHE A 102 -8.87 -8.77 3.58
N ARG A 103 -9.39 -9.76 4.31
CA ARG A 103 -10.83 -9.91 4.63
C ARG A 103 -11.10 -9.41 6.03
#